data_AF-A0A554VS41-F1
#
_entry.id   AF-A0A554VS41-F1
#
_cell.length_a   1.000
_cell.length_b   1.000
_cell.length_c   1.000
_cell.angle_alpha   90.00
_cell.angle_beta   90.00
_cell.angle_gamma   90.00
#
_symmetry.space_group_name_H-M   'P 1'
#
loop_
_entity.id
_entity.type
_entity.pdbx_description
1 polymer ?
#
loop_
_entity_poly.entity_id
_entity_poly.type
_entity_poly.pdbx_seq_one_letter_code
_entity_poly.pdbx_strand_id
1 'polypeptide(L)'
;MKKINVLLALLILGISCNDSSDILEDNFTRGGLVVWDQVPDSFRLNVLEFEDLVFSNGVEDPNNNIISYDLRMTYGDITVDKFITLTSFPNTLTFSGQEILTALNLTKDDLDIAIPLNFVAVITTTNGVFDGARIDFDSETNSNDGGDSGTELFDNPAFNQAINFGLSLFVPPPLKLRGTSFEEPFGTDDRYTRTDAVAVGELLNNPGERHVQHTAVGTGIDDEIGFRSFFEDPNTTVSSPGFTSEQIGISNDPGPTGGSFLDGDQAYQVEDIDGTIRIEFDRVTVDATQHPTTGIQIQYFPIGGNNRESDDFIRATAIVERADGSMETLVLLDINGLVVNDGLDRWNLIDSGFLTDVVAYTLTVEIAVDGGSEDTYFDQMLVYIPG
;
A
#
# COMPACT_ATOMS: atom_id res chain seq x y z
N MET A 1 61.41 12.22 -57.25
CA MET A 1 60.26 12.14 -56.33
C MET A 1 60.67 11.32 -55.11
N LYS A 2 61.10 11.96 -54.02
CA LYS A 2 61.39 11.34 -52.70
C LYS A 2 61.63 12.50 -51.73
N LYS A 3 60.57 13.00 -51.08
CA LYS A 3 60.60 13.95 -49.92
C LYS A 3 59.17 14.36 -49.48
N ILE A 4 58.24 13.41 -49.34
CA ILE A 4 56.89 13.68 -48.80
C ILE A 4 56.46 12.68 -47.70
N ASN A 5 57.16 11.55 -47.51
CA ASN A 5 56.68 10.49 -46.60
C ASN A 5 57.20 10.59 -45.16
N VAL A 6 57.96 11.65 -44.79
CA VAL A 6 58.49 11.80 -43.42
C VAL A 6 57.66 12.78 -42.59
N LEU A 7 56.88 13.66 -43.21
CA LEU A 7 56.04 14.64 -42.48
C LEU A 7 54.70 14.05 -42.01
N LEU A 8 54.22 12.99 -42.65
CA LEU A 8 52.92 12.36 -42.31
C LEU A 8 53.04 11.36 -41.15
N ALA A 9 54.22 10.79 -40.91
CA ALA A 9 54.46 9.86 -39.80
C ALA A 9 54.68 10.57 -38.44
N LEU A 10 55.05 11.86 -38.46
CA LEU A 10 55.20 12.68 -37.26
C LEU A 10 53.91 13.40 -36.85
N LEU A 11 52.91 13.47 -37.74
CA LEU A 11 51.60 14.05 -37.43
C LEU A 11 50.63 13.03 -36.81
N ILE A 12 50.89 11.72 -36.98
CA ILE A 12 50.05 10.63 -36.46
C ILE A 12 50.49 10.18 -35.04
N LEU A 13 51.64 10.66 -34.55
CA LEU A 13 52.11 10.42 -33.17
C LEU A 13 51.80 11.58 -32.21
N GLY A 14 51.09 12.62 -32.67
CA GLY A 14 50.82 13.84 -31.90
C GLY A 14 49.35 14.08 -31.56
N ILE A 15 48.44 13.15 -31.86
CA ILE A 15 47.02 13.30 -31.54
C ILE A 15 46.59 12.13 -30.64
N SER A 16 46.49 12.44 -29.35
CA SER A 16 45.56 11.84 -28.39
C SER A 16 45.87 10.42 -27.86
N CYS A 17 46.90 10.30 -27.01
CA CYS A 17 46.63 9.79 -25.67
C CYS A 17 46.24 11.02 -24.85
N ASN A 18 44.94 11.26 -24.70
CA ASN A 18 44.45 12.18 -23.70
C ASN A 18 44.22 11.30 -22.46
N ASP A 19 44.97 11.49 -21.38
CA ASP A 19 44.81 10.78 -20.09
C ASP A 19 43.47 11.15 -19.39
N SER A 20 42.48 11.66 -20.14
CA SER A 20 41.21 12.18 -19.66
C SER A 20 40.00 11.44 -20.27
N SER A 21 40.19 10.22 -20.78
CA SER A 21 39.10 9.44 -21.38
C SER A 21 39.01 8.00 -20.91
N ASP A 22 39.78 7.62 -19.89
CA ASP A 22 39.59 6.32 -19.25
C ASP A 22 38.56 6.45 -18.12
N ILE A 23 37.28 6.28 -18.50
CA ILE A 23 36.13 6.35 -17.59
C ILE A 23 36.25 5.31 -16.47
N LEU A 24 36.99 4.21 -16.68
CA LEU A 24 37.24 3.21 -15.64
C LEU A 24 38.30 3.73 -14.66
N GLU A 25 39.38 4.35 -15.13
CA GLU A 25 40.39 4.93 -14.24
C GLU A 25 39.84 6.14 -13.46
N ASP A 26 39.00 6.96 -14.09
CA ASP A 26 38.38 8.13 -13.45
C ASP A 26 37.34 7.76 -12.39
N ASN A 27 36.55 6.69 -12.56
CA ASN A 27 35.59 6.25 -11.54
C ASN A 27 36.22 5.39 -10.43
N PHE A 28 37.11 4.47 -10.80
CA PHE A 28 37.62 3.44 -9.88
C PHE A 28 38.97 3.77 -9.27
N THR A 29 39.80 4.63 -9.87
CA THR A 29 41.17 4.90 -9.36
C THR A 29 41.33 6.34 -8.89
N ARG A 30 40.75 7.30 -9.62
CA ARG A 30 40.75 8.73 -9.28
C ARG A 30 39.48 9.18 -8.57
N GLY A 31 38.37 8.46 -8.79
CA GLY A 31 37.02 8.78 -8.35
C GLY A 31 36.77 8.55 -6.87
N GLY A 32 35.63 9.06 -6.41
CA GLY A 32 35.14 8.98 -5.04
C GLY A 32 34.27 7.75 -4.78
N LEU A 33 34.70 6.56 -5.20
CA LEU A 33 33.92 5.34 -4.99
C LEU A 33 33.81 5.02 -3.49
N VAL A 34 32.59 5.02 -2.97
CA VAL A 34 32.23 4.43 -1.67
C VAL A 34 31.34 3.24 -1.92
N VAL A 35 31.62 2.14 -1.23
CA VAL A 35 30.84 0.88 -1.34
C VAL A 35 30.23 0.52 0.01
N TRP A 36 29.15 -0.24 -0.03
CA TRP A 36 28.63 -0.91 1.16
C TRP A 36 29.59 -2.05 1.56
N ASP A 37 29.93 -2.14 2.85
CA ASP A 37 30.61 -3.32 3.43
C ASP A 37 29.74 -4.57 3.21
N GLN A 38 28.45 -4.42 3.53
CA GLN A 38 27.40 -5.35 3.13
C GLN A 38 26.23 -4.54 2.56
N VAL A 39 25.77 -4.91 1.37
CA VAL A 39 24.61 -4.27 0.75
C VAL A 39 23.42 -4.41 1.69
N PRO A 40 22.71 -3.31 2.03
CA PRO A 40 21.53 -3.36 2.88
C PRO A 40 20.52 -4.40 2.38
N ASP A 41 19.99 -5.21 3.30
CA ASP A 41 18.97 -6.22 3.00
C ASP A 41 17.66 -5.61 2.47
N SER A 42 17.44 -4.32 2.78
CA SER A 42 16.25 -3.56 2.41
C SER A 42 16.58 -2.09 2.18
N PHE A 43 16.00 -1.54 1.12
CA PHE A 43 15.93 -0.10 0.84
C PHE A 43 14.50 0.41 0.99
N ARG A 44 13.78 -0.12 1.99
CA ARG A 44 12.37 0.19 2.28
C ARG A 44 12.21 0.61 3.73
N LEU A 45 11.46 1.67 3.98
CA LEU A 45 11.18 2.21 5.31
C LEU A 45 9.69 2.07 5.63
N ASN A 46 9.39 1.46 6.77
CA ASN A 46 8.03 1.35 7.29
C ASN A 46 7.58 2.71 7.81
N VAL A 47 6.57 3.31 7.19
CA VAL A 47 6.03 4.62 7.61
C VAL A 47 5.36 4.52 8.98
N LEU A 48 4.81 3.36 9.35
CA LEU A 48 4.14 3.20 10.64
C LEU A 48 5.11 3.31 11.82
N GLU A 49 6.36 2.89 11.63
CA GLU A 49 7.43 2.92 12.64
C GLU A 49 8.51 3.97 12.32
N PHE A 50 8.18 4.97 11.48
CA PHE A 50 9.20 5.86 10.89
C PHE A 50 10.03 6.60 11.94
N GLU A 51 9.42 7.11 13.00
CA GLU A 51 10.12 7.88 14.04
C GLU A 51 11.13 7.03 14.84
N ASP A 52 10.83 5.73 15.02
CA ASP A 52 11.68 4.77 15.74
C ASP A 52 12.70 4.07 14.82
N LEU A 53 12.59 4.29 13.50
CA LEU A 53 13.44 3.64 12.51
C LEU A 53 14.88 4.13 12.60
N VAL A 54 15.83 3.20 12.49
CA VAL A 54 17.27 3.46 12.35
C VAL A 54 17.80 2.75 11.12
N PHE A 55 18.33 3.51 10.16
CA PHE A 55 19.12 2.99 9.06
C PHE A 55 20.59 2.99 9.49
N SER A 56 21.27 1.84 9.46
CA SER A 56 22.68 1.73 9.88
C SER A 56 23.40 0.67 9.06
N ASN A 57 24.32 1.10 8.19
CA ASN A 57 25.04 0.21 7.29
C ASN A 57 26.52 0.61 7.16
N GLY A 58 27.40 -0.39 7.05
CA GLY A 58 28.84 -0.18 6.89
C GLY A 58 29.19 0.35 5.50
N VAL A 59 30.12 1.29 5.43
CA VAL A 59 30.65 1.86 4.19
C VAL A 59 32.17 1.85 4.18
N GLU A 60 32.74 1.57 3.02
CA GLU A 60 34.18 1.46 2.79
C GLU A 60 34.66 2.38 1.67
N ASP A 61 35.92 2.81 1.77
CA ASP A 61 36.68 3.47 0.70
C ASP A 61 37.69 2.46 0.14
N PRO A 62 37.38 1.78 -0.98
CA PRO A 62 38.28 0.78 -1.58
C PRO A 62 39.62 1.37 -2.05
N ASN A 63 39.65 2.67 -2.33
CA ASN A 63 40.79 3.36 -2.94
C ASN A 63 41.67 4.07 -1.91
N ASN A 64 41.18 4.21 -0.68
CA ASN A 64 41.84 4.87 0.43
C ASN A 64 42.33 6.29 0.05
N ASN A 65 41.48 7.04 -0.65
CA ASN A 65 41.76 8.36 -1.20
C ASN A 65 40.73 9.43 -0.80
N ILE A 66 39.69 9.05 -0.04
CA ILE A 66 38.57 9.93 0.33
C ILE A 66 38.94 10.82 1.53
N ILE A 67 38.65 12.12 1.38
CA ILE A 67 38.76 13.14 2.43
C ILE A 67 37.41 13.36 3.10
N SER A 68 36.34 13.45 2.30
CA SER A 68 34.97 13.58 2.82
C SER A 68 33.96 12.94 1.88
N TYR A 69 32.89 12.44 2.49
CA TYR A 69 31.68 11.92 1.85
C TYR A 69 30.50 12.72 2.43
N ASP A 70 29.93 13.59 1.61
CA ASP A 70 28.82 14.46 1.98
C ASP A 70 27.54 13.95 1.30
N LEU A 71 26.64 13.35 2.08
CA LEU A 71 25.39 12.79 1.57
C LEU A 71 24.32 13.88 1.49
N ARG A 72 23.83 14.14 0.28
CA ARG A 72 22.64 14.96 0.02
C ARG A 72 21.41 14.06 0.04
N MET A 73 20.32 14.56 0.62
CA MET A 73 19.02 13.89 0.64
C MET A 73 17.99 14.74 -0.10
N THR A 74 17.14 14.11 -0.91
CA THR A 74 16.03 14.75 -1.62
C THR A 74 14.74 13.98 -1.39
N TYR A 75 13.65 14.70 -1.12
CA TYR A 75 12.30 14.18 -0.97
C TYR A 75 11.32 15.10 -1.69
N GLY A 76 10.74 14.63 -2.79
CA GLY A 76 9.97 15.49 -3.71
C GLY A 76 10.83 16.67 -4.17
N ASP A 77 10.36 17.89 -3.90
CA ASP A 77 11.06 19.13 -4.25
C ASP A 77 12.02 19.63 -3.15
N ILE A 78 12.06 18.98 -1.98
CA ILE A 78 12.90 19.40 -0.85
C ILE A 78 14.26 18.73 -0.97
N THR A 79 15.33 19.52 -0.87
CA THR A 79 16.72 19.02 -0.86
C THR A 79 17.45 19.51 0.39
N VAL A 80 18.11 18.57 1.07
CA VAL A 80 18.98 18.81 2.22
C VAL A 80 20.40 18.45 1.81
N ASP A 81 21.21 19.47 1.60
CA ASP A 81 22.64 19.30 1.37
C ASP A 81 23.35 18.87 2.65
N LYS A 82 24.31 17.94 2.53
CA LYS A 82 25.13 17.45 3.65
C LYS A 82 24.29 16.97 4.83
N PHE A 83 23.24 16.20 4.55
CA PHE A 83 22.45 15.52 5.55
C PHE A 83 23.33 14.68 6.49
N ILE A 84 24.29 13.93 5.93
CA ILE A 84 25.34 13.23 6.66
C ILE A 84 26.70 13.55 6.05
N THR A 85 27.72 13.74 6.90
CA THR A 85 29.12 13.88 6.48
C THR A 85 29.99 12.84 7.16
N LEU A 86 30.73 12.07 6.37
CA LEU A 86 31.76 11.12 6.85
C LEU A 86 33.14 11.59 6.40
N THR A 87 34.14 11.47 7.28
CA THR A 87 35.53 11.93 7.03
C THR A 87 36.59 10.88 7.35
N SER A 88 36.16 9.65 7.59
CA SER A 88 37.03 8.50 7.86
C SER A 88 36.35 7.23 7.35
N PHE A 89 37.15 6.30 6.84
CA PHE A 89 36.71 5.01 6.32
C PHE A 89 37.63 3.89 6.85
N PRO A 90 37.12 2.68 7.11
CA PRO A 90 35.71 2.31 7.06
C PRO A 90 34.87 3.05 8.12
N ASN A 91 33.57 3.20 7.86
CA ASN A 91 32.63 3.87 8.76
C ASN A 91 31.25 3.21 8.72
N THR A 92 30.34 3.70 9.55
CA THR A 92 28.93 3.30 9.50
C THR A 92 28.09 4.51 9.14
N LEU A 93 27.39 4.45 8.00
CA LEU A 93 26.36 5.42 7.66
C LEU A 93 25.13 5.12 8.51
N THR A 94 24.84 6.03 9.44
CA THR A 94 23.69 5.89 10.35
C THR A 94 22.86 7.16 10.35
N PHE A 95 21.54 7.00 10.28
CA PHE A 95 20.56 8.06 10.52
C PHE A 95 19.22 7.46 10.98
N SER A 96 18.42 8.24 11.71
CA SER A 96 17.06 7.86 12.13
C SER A 96 15.97 8.54 11.30
N GLY A 97 14.76 8.00 11.32
CA GLY A 97 13.63 8.67 10.68
C GLY A 97 13.30 10.02 11.33
N GLN A 98 13.52 10.17 12.65
CA GLN A 98 13.41 11.48 13.32
C GLN A 98 14.40 12.52 12.77
N GLU A 99 15.64 12.12 12.44
CA GLU A 99 16.62 13.00 11.81
C GLU A 99 16.19 13.40 10.39
N ILE A 100 15.61 12.47 9.63
CA ILE A 100 15.04 12.75 8.30
C ILE A 100 13.90 13.77 8.40
N LEU A 101 12.91 13.53 9.27
CA LEU A 101 11.78 14.43 9.49
C LEU A 101 12.25 15.83 9.90
N THR A 102 13.21 15.89 10.83
CA THR A 102 13.78 17.16 11.31
C THR A 102 14.51 17.90 10.18
N ALA A 103 15.29 17.20 9.37
CA ALA A 103 16.05 17.78 8.27
C ALA A 103 15.16 18.31 7.14
N LEU A 104 14.07 17.60 6.84
CA LEU A 104 13.08 18.00 5.83
C LEU A 104 12.06 19.03 6.37
N ASN A 105 12.05 19.26 7.68
CA ASN A 105 11.03 20.05 8.38
C ASN A 105 9.62 19.52 8.08
N LEU A 106 9.46 18.20 8.22
CA LEU A 106 8.22 17.46 8.04
C LEU A 106 7.81 16.76 9.34
N THR A 107 6.53 16.43 9.42
CA THR A 107 5.99 15.46 10.38
C THR A 107 5.75 14.13 9.67
N LYS A 108 5.51 13.05 10.43
CA LYS A 108 5.17 11.74 9.86
C LYS A 108 3.96 11.80 8.92
N ASP A 109 2.98 12.64 9.23
CA ASP A 109 1.74 12.79 8.44
C ASP A 109 1.97 13.49 7.08
N ASP A 110 3.13 14.15 6.89
CA ASP A 110 3.50 14.79 5.63
C ASP A 110 4.21 13.81 4.66
N LEU A 111 4.44 12.56 5.09
CA LEU A 111 5.07 11.53 4.25
C LEU A 111 4.06 10.92 3.27
N ASP A 112 4.43 10.86 2.00
CA ASP A 112 3.70 10.24 0.91
C ASP A 112 4.50 9.03 0.44
N ILE A 113 3.87 7.84 0.52
CA ILE A 113 4.50 6.58 0.14
C ILE A 113 4.89 6.53 -1.35
N ALA A 114 4.30 7.37 -2.20
CA ALA A 114 4.64 7.47 -3.61
C ALA A 114 5.96 8.21 -3.86
N ILE A 115 6.45 8.97 -2.87
CA ILE A 115 7.66 9.79 -3.00
C ILE A 115 8.83 9.10 -2.26
N PRO A 116 9.86 8.61 -2.98
CA PRO A 116 11.03 8.04 -2.34
C PRO A 116 11.95 9.11 -1.76
N LEU A 117 12.76 8.72 -0.76
CA LEU A 117 13.91 9.48 -0.31
C LEU A 117 15.11 9.13 -1.19
N ASN A 118 15.68 10.10 -1.88
CA ASN A 118 16.85 9.90 -2.73
C ASN A 118 18.10 10.44 -2.05
N PHE A 119 19.16 9.64 -2.04
CA PHE A 119 20.44 9.99 -1.45
C PHE A 119 21.51 10.00 -2.52
N VAL A 120 22.27 11.10 -2.58
CA VAL A 120 23.37 11.29 -3.54
C VAL A 120 24.57 11.84 -2.79
N ALA A 121 25.70 11.16 -2.88
CA ALA A 121 26.93 11.59 -2.22
C ALA A 121 27.73 12.53 -3.11
N VAL A 122 28.28 13.59 -2.51
CA VAL A 122 29.38 14.37 -3.07
C VAL A 122 30.66 13.94 -2.34
N ILE A 123 31.58 13.33 -3.08
CA ILE A 123 32.82 12.78 -2.51
C ILE A 123 33.99 13.69 -2.86
N THR A 124 34.69 14.17 -1.84
CA THR A 124 35.97 14.88 -1.99
C THR A 124 37.10 13.91 -1.74
N THR A 125 37.99 13.76 -2.72
CA THR A 125 39.21 12.95 -2.63
C THR A 125 40.45 13.84 -2.70
N THR A 126 41.65 13.24 -2.59
CA THR A 126 42.90 13.94 -2.89
C THR A 126 43.03 14.38 -4.35
N ASN A 127 42.21 13.84 -5.25
CA ASN A 127 42.33 14.00 -6.69
C ASN A 127 41.24 14.91 -7.30
N GLY A 128 40.19 15.26 -6.53
CA GLY A 128 39.08 16.07 -7.00
C GLY A 128 37.82 15.96 -6.14
N VAL A 129 36.75 16.60 -6.60
CA VAL A 129 35.39 16.49 -6.04
C VAL A 129 34.53 15.78 -7.08
N PHE A 130 33.76 14.78 -6.65
CA PHE A 130 32.94 13.93 -7.51
C PHE A 130 31.50 13.92 -7.03
N ASP A 131 30.54 14.16 -7.93
CA ASP A 131 29.11 14.01 -7.65
C ASP A 131 28.65 12.58 -8.02
N GLY A 132 28.05 11.90 -7.03
CA GLY A 132 27.48 10.56 -7.12
C GLY A 132 26.21 10.47 -7.97
N ALA A 133 25.67 11.58 -8.46
CA ALA A 133 24.53 11.57 -9.37
C ALA A 133 24.88 10.84 -10.67
N ARG A 134 23.88 10.19 -11.27
CA ARG A 134 24.00 9.64 -12.62
C ARG A 134 24.28 10.78 -13.60
N ILE A 135 25.06 10.51 -14.64
CA ILE A 135 25.19 11.41 -15.79
C ILE A 135 23.80 11.62 -16.41
N ASP A 136 23.43 12.88 -16.61
CA ASP A 136 22.18 13.27 -17.27
C ASP A 136 22.53 14.29 -18.36
N PHE A 137 22.65 13.81 -19.59
CA PHE A 137 23.10 14.64 -20.70
C PHE A 137 21.92 15.27 -21.42
N ASP A 138 21.78 16.59 -21.29
CA ASP A 138 20.79 17.35 -22.05
C ASP A 138 21.32 17.62 -23.46
N SER A 139 20.69 16.97 -24.44
CA SER A 139 21.03 17.12 -25.86
C SER A 139 20.65 18.47 -26.46
N GLU A 140 19.74 19.23 -25.83
CA GLU A 140 19.32 20.56 -26.30
C GLU A 140 20.33 21.64 -25.92
N THR A 141 20.85 21.58 -24.69
CA THR A 141 21.86 22.52 -24.16
C THR A 141 23.29 22.01 -24.32
N ASN A 142 23.47 20.74 -24.65
CA ASN A 142 24.76 20.05 -24.76
C ASN A 142 25.58 20.16 -23.45
N SER A 143 24.90 20.10 -22.30
CA SER A 143 25.48 20.03 -20.95
C SER A 143 25.15 18.71 -20.26
N ASN A 144 26.03 18.32 -19.33
CA ASN A 144 25.68 17.32 -18.32
C ASN A 144 25.03 18.06 -17.15
N ASP A 145 23.75 17.78 -16.92
CA ASP A 145 22.95 18.34 -15.84
C ASP A 145 22.92 17.39 -14.62
N GLY A 146 23.53 16.21 -14.76
CA GLY A 146 23.71 15.20 -13.72
C GLY A 146 25.08 15.24 -13.03
N GLY A 147 25.50 14.10 -12.50
CA GLY A 147 26.79 13.94 -11.80
C GLY A 147 27.93 13.45 -12.68
N ASP A 148 29.08 13.21 -12.06
CA ASP A 148 30.32 12.78 -12.73
C ASP A 148 30.57 11.27 -12.63
N SER A 149 29.61 10.52 -12.07
CA SER A 149 29.72 9.07 -11.86
C SER A 149 29.36 8.29 -13.11
N GLY A 150 30.28 7.42 -13.55
CA GLY A 150 30.08 6.56 -14.72
C GLY A 150 28.88 5.62 -14.56
N THR A 151 28.18 5.37 -15.67
CA THR A 151 26.97 4.51 -15.70
C THR A 151 27.25 3.09 -15.22
N GLU A 152 28.48 2.61 -15.41
CA GLU A 152 28.94 1.27 -15.03
C GLU A 152 28.83 1.00 -13.52
N LEU A 153 28.98 2.03 -12.68
CA LEU A 153 28.83 1.93 -11.22
C LEU A 153 27.41 1.54 -10.82
N PHE A 154 26.43 1.91 -11.64
CA PHE A 154 25.02 1.70 -11.33
C PHE A 154 24.41 0.52 -12.07
N ASP A 155 24.95 0.17 -13.24
CA ASP A 155 24.41 -0.91 -14.07
C ASP A 155 24.96 -2.28 -13.67
N ASN A 156 26.05 -2.32 -12.90
CA ASN A 156 26.63 -3.55 -12.39
C ASN A 156 26.46 -3.66 -10.86
N PRO A 157 25.55 -4.52 -10.37
CA PRO A 157 25.27 -4.66 -8.94
C PRO A 157 26.47 -5.19 -8.16
N ALA A 158 27.47 -5.80 -8.80
CA ALA A 158 28.67 -6.30 -8.12
C ALA A 158 29.55 -5.18 -7.52
N PHE A 159 29.32 -3.91 -7.89
CA PHE A 159 30.07 -2.79 -7.32
C PHE A 159 29.54 -2.33 -5.96
N ASN A 160 28.34 -2.75 -5.54
CA ASN A 160 27.78 -2.45 -4.22
C ASN A 160 27.89 -0.96 -3.83
N GLN A 161 27.72 -0.04 -4.78
CA GLN A 161 27.99 1.37 -4.54
C GLN A 161 27.06 1.97 -3.49
N ALA A 162 27.60 2.86 -2.66
CA ALA A 162 26.91 3.62 -1.63
C ALA A 162 26.92 5.13 -1.94
N ILE A 163 27.02 5.51 -3.20
CA ILE A 163 27.11 6.91 -3.67
C ILE A 163 25.78 7.46 -4.18
N ASN A 164 24.85 6.58 -4.59
CA ASN A 164 23.51 6.93 -5.06
C ASN A 164 22.53 5.81 -4.72
N PHE A 165 21.56 6.09 -3.84
CA PHE A 165 20.56 5.09 -3.47
C PHE A 165 19.26 5.77 -3.09
N GLY A 166 18.16 5.06 -3.27
CA GLY A 166 16.83 5.50 -2.85
C GLY A 166 16.32 4.64 -1.71
N LEU A 167 15.60 5.24 -0.78
CA LEU A 167 14.78 4.54 0.21
C LEU A 167 13.31 4.76 -0.15
N SER A 168 12.61 3.67 -0.43
CA SER A 168 11.17 3.70 -0.68
C SER A 168 10.39 3.63 0.62
N LEU A 169 9.28 4.36 0.68
CA LEU A 169 8.37 4.34 1.82
C LEU A 169 7.29 3.30 1.57
N PHE A 170 6.84 2.62 2.62
CA PHE A 170 5.70 1.71 2.52
C PHE A 170 4.92 1.63 3.83
N VAL A 171 3.66 1.24 3.71
CA VAL A 171 2.84 0.79 4.84
C VAL A 171 2.73 -0.74 4.72
N PRO A 172 3.11 -1.51 5.75
CA PRO A 172 2.95 -2.95 5.74
C PRO A 172 1.46 -3.31 5.65
N PRO A 173 1.11 -4.48 5.09
CA PRO A 173 -0.26 -4.96 5.11
C PRO A 173 -0.79 -5.02 6.55
N PRO A 174 -2.05 -4.65 6.80
CA PRO A 174 -2.62 -4.70 8.13
C PRO A 174 -2.67 -6.14 8.65
N LEU A 175 -2.47 -6.30 9.96
CA LEU A 175 -2.62 -7.60 10.62
C LEU A 175 -4.03 -7.74 11.20
N LYS A 176 -4.70 -8.86 10.91
CA LYS A 176 -6.00 -9.19 11.48
C LYS A 176 -5.92 -9.20 13.00
N LEU A 177 -6.80 -8.46 13.65
CA LEU A 177 -7.05 -8.60 15.09
C LEU A 177 -8.21 -9.57 15.32
N ARG A 178 -9.34 -9.31 14.66
CA ARG A 178 -10.56 -10.14 14.61
C ARG A 178 -11.32 -9.81 13.34
N GLY A 179 -12.15 -10.73 12.85
CA GLY A 179 -12.94 -10.50 11.65
C GLY A 179 -13.62 -11.75 11.14
N THR A 180 -14.27 -11.66 9.99
CA THR A 180 -14.88 -12.77 9.26
C THR A 180 -14.65 -12.60 7.77
N SER A 181 -14.39 -13.72 7.11
CA SER A 181 -14.44 -13.87 5.66
C SER A 181 -15.55 -14.82 5.23
N PHE A 182 -16.46 -15.13 6.16
CA PHE A 182 -17.62 -15.99 5.97
C PHE A 182 -17.29 -17.46 5.69
N GLU A 183 -16.16 -17.94 6.22
CA GLU A 183 -15.65 -19.30 6.01
C GLU A 183 -16.17 -20.31 7.05
N GLU A 184 -16.61 -19.85 8.22
CA GLU A 184 -17.26 -20.70 9.23
C GLU A 184 -18.76 -20.95 8.97
N PRO A 185 -19.59 -19.95 8.59
CA PRO A 185 -21.00 -20.18 8.32
C PRO A 185 -21.21 -21.05 7.07
N PHE A 186 -22.30 -21.83 7.09
CA PHE A 186 -22.66 -22.67 5.95
C PHE A 186 -23.11 -21.82 4.76
N GLY A 187 -22.45 -22.01 3.62
CA GLY A 187 -22.83 -21.43 2.34
C GLY A 187 -23.13 -22.50 1.30
N THR A 188 -23.88 -22.09 0.29
CA THR A 188 -24.32 -22.92 -0.83
C THR A 188 -24.72 -22.04 -2.00
N ASP A 189 -24.73 -22.58 -3.22
CA ASP A 189 -25.23 -21.86 -4.40
C ASP A 189 -26.77 -21.73 -4.46
N ASP A 190 -27.51 -22.48 -3.63
CA ASP A 190 -28.97 -22.40 -3.54
C ASP A 190 -29.48 -21.09 -2.95
N ARG A 191 -30.76 -20.74 -3.13
CA ARG A 191 -31.32 -19.44 -2.69
C ARG A 191 -31.78 -19.47 -1.23
N TYR A 192 -31.76 -18.32 -0.57
CA TYR A 192 -32.41 -18.13 0.74
C TYR A 192 -33.90 -17.85 0.54
N THR A 193 -34.76 -18.62 1.21
CA THR A 193 -36.21 -18.55 1.01
C THR A 193 -36.97 -18.02 2.22
N ARG A 194 -38.07 -17.32 1.97
CA ARG A 194 -39.01 -16.88 3.01
C ARG A 194 -40.44 -16.87 2.50
N THR A 195 -41.39 -17.07 3.41
CA THR A 195 -42.82 -17.14 3.07
C THR A 195 -43.52 -15.78 3.05
N ASP A 196 -42.86 -14.73 3.52
CA ASP A 196 -43.43 -13.41 3.81
C ASP A 196 -42.59 -12.29 3.18
N ALA A 197 -42.79 -12.07 1.87
CA ALA A 197 -41.90 -11.26 1.05
C ALA A 197 -41.56 -9.85 1.57
N VAL A 198 -42.51 -9.22 2.27
CA VAL A 198 -42.41 -7.83 2.74
C VAL A 198 -42.18 -7.69 4.25
N ALA A 199 -41.99 -8.79 4.98
CA ALA A 199 -41.89 -8.71 6.43
C ALA A 199 -40.51 -8.24 6.89
N VAL A 200 -40.48 -7.05 7.46
CA VAL A 200 -39.28 -6.43 8.05
C VAL A 200 -38.83 -7.18 9.29
N GLY A 201 -37.52 -7.31 9.47
CA GLY A 201 -36.91 -7.88 10.68
C GLY A 201 -35.66 -8.71 10.39
N GLU A 202 -35.19 -9.38 11.44
CA GLU A 202 -34.04 -10.30 11.39
C GLU A 202 -34.34 -11.50 10.49
N LEU A 203 -33.38 -11.83 9.63
CA LEU A 203 -33.38 -13.05 8.83
C LEU A 203 -32.73 -14.18 9.62
N LEU A 204 -33.28 -15.38 9.53
CA LEU A 204 -32.86 -16.53 10.31
C LEU A 204 -32.41 -17.67 9.39
N ASN A 205 -31.33 -18.35 9.75
CA ASN A 205 -30.83 -19.47 8.95
C ASN A 205 -31.90 -20.55 8.76
N ASN A 206 -32.16 -20.89 7.50
CA ASN A 206 -33.00 -22.02 7.15
C ASN A 206 -32.15 -23.30 7.01
N PRO A 207 -32.68 -24.48 7.37
CA PRO A 207 -31.94 -25.73 7.22
C PRO A 207 -31.57 -26.02 5.76
N GLY A 208 -30.26 -26.11 5.49
CA GLY A 208 -29.74 -26.47 4.17
C GLY A 208 -29.72 -25.33 3.15
N GLU A 209 -30.05 -24.11 3.55
CA GLU A 209 -29.92 -22.91 2.73
C GLU A 209 -28.74 -22.06 3.20
N ARG A 210 -28.40 -21.02 2.43
CA ARG A 210 -27.36 -20.06 2.79
C ARG A 210 -27.59 -19.47 4.17
N HIS A 211 -26.53 -19.40 4.97
CA HIS A 211 -26.60 -18.69 6.24
C HIS A 211 -26.74 -17.17 6.00
N VAL A 212 -27.65 -16.56 6.73
CA VAL A 212 -27.91 -15.10 6.80
C VAL A 212 -27.54 -14.54 8.18
N GLN A 213 -27.11 -15.40 9.10
CA GLN A 213 -26.54 -15.04 10.38
C GLN A 213 -25.48 -16.07 10.80
N HIS A 214 -24.50 -15.63 11.59
CA HIS A 214 -23.49 -16.48 12.20
C HIS A 214 -23.31 -16.11 13.66
N THR A 215 -23.09 -17.11 14.51
CA THR A 215 -22.68 -16.91 15.90
C THR A 215 -21.24 -17.37 16.03
N ALA A 216 -20.35 -16.46 16.41
CA ALA A 216 -18.93 -16.72 16.55
C ALA A 216 -18.65 -18.00 17.36
N VAL A 217 -17.78 -18.87 16.83
CA VAL A 217 -17.33 -20.09 17.52
C VAL A 217 -15.93 -19.87 18.07
N GLY A 218 -15.83 -19.04 19.11
CA GLY A 218 -14.56 -18.79 19.80
C GLY A 218 -14.16 -17.31 19.81
N THR A 219 -12.91 -17.06 20.16
CA THR A 219 -12.37 -15.70 20.36
C THR A 219 -10.95 -15.53 19.86
N GLY A 220 -10.38 -16.55 19.21
CA GLY A 220 -9.08 -16.50 18.57
C GLY A 220 -9.06 -15.58 17.36
N ILE A 221 -7.86 -15.31 16.86
CA ILE A 221 -7.63 -14.51 15.64
C ILE A 221 -8.20 -15.20 14.39
N ASP A 222 -8.18 -16.53 14.38
CA ASP A 222 -8.69 -17.35 13.28
C ASP A 222 -10.20 -17.64 13.41
N ASP A 223 -10.76 -17.55 14.63
CA ASP A 223 -12.20 -17.74 14.87
C ASP A 223 -12.98 -16.53 14.32
N GLU A 224 -13.97 -16.79 13.46
CA GLU A 224 -14.77 -15.75 12.84
C GLU A 224 -15.73 -15.09 13.83
N ILE A 225 -15.91 -13.77 13.67
CA ILE A 225 -16.93 -13.03 14.41
C ILE A 225 -18.33 -13.32 13.88
N GLY A 226 -19.34 -13.15 14.72
CA GLY A 226 -20.73 -13.30 14.30
C GLY A 226 -21.23 -12.10 13.50
N PHE A 227 -22.35 -12.30 12.83
CA PHE A 227 -23.12 -11.27 12.16
C PHE A 227 -24.59 -11.67 12.09
N ARG A 228 -25.45 -10.69 11.88
CA ARG A 228 -26.89 -10.86 11.70
C ARG A 228 -27.39 -9.99 10.57
N SER A 229 -28.23 -10.54 9.72
CA SER A 229 -28.85 -9.79 8.62
C SER A 229 -30.30 -9.47 8.88
N PHE A 230 -30.73 -8.29 8.45
CA PHE A 230 -32.07 -7.77 8.60
C PHE A 230 -32.59 -7.34 7.23
N PHE A 231 -33.89 -7.56 7.00
CA PHE A 231 -34.60 -6.99 5.86
C PHE A 231 -35.43 -5.78 6.32
N GLU A 232 -35.26 -4.66 5.65
CA GLU A 232 -35.82 -3.35 6.00
C GLU A 232 -36.37 -2.65 4.76
N ASP A 233 -37.25 -1.67 4.95
CA ASP A 233 -37.77 -0.77 3.91
C ASP A 233 -38.21 -1.43 2.59
N PRO A 234 -39.12 -2.43 2.61
CA PRO A 234 -39.60 -3.08 1.39
C PRO A 234 -40.26 -2.09 0.42
N ASN A 235 -39.91 -2.18 -0.86
CA ASN A 235 -40.55 -1.40 -1.91
C ASN A 235 -41.96 -1.94 -2.19
N THR A 236 -42.96 -1.45 -1.46
CA THR A 236 -44.36 -1.88 -1.64
C THR A 236 -45.06 -1.33 -2.89
N THR A 237 -44.35 -0.56 -3.73
CA THR A 237 -44.93 0.12 -4.90
C THR A 237 -44.74 -0.63 -6.21
N VAL A 238 -43.85 -1.64 -6.23
CA VAL A 238 -43.61 -2.51 -7.38
C VAL A 238 -44.59 -3.69 -7.44
N SER A 239 -44.62 -4.40 -8.57
CA SER A 239 -45.54 -5.53 -8.78
C SER A 239 -45.22 -6.77 -7.93
N SER A 240 -43.98 -6.91 -7.49
CA SER A 240 -43.50 -7.98 -6.61
C SER A 240 -42.69 -7.35 -5.49
N PRO A 241 -43.32 -6.91 -4.39
CA PRO A 241 -42.60 -6.20 -3.34
C PRO A 241 -41.81 -7.15 -2.43
N GLY A 242 -40.56 -6.78 -2.13
CA GLY A 242 -39.62 -7.60 -1.38
C GLY A 242 -39.31 -8.93 -2.06
N PHE A 243 -38.80 -9.90 -1.31
CA PHE A 243 -38.25 -11.13 -1.89
C PHE A 243 -38.82 -12.40 -1.25
N THR A 244 -38.92 -13.49 -2.02
CA THR A 244 -39.32 -14.81 -1.48
C THR A 244 -38.25 -15.88 -1.64
N SER A 245 -37.32 -15.72 -2.57
CA SER A 245 -36.29 -16.70 -2.87
C SER A 245 -35.18 -16.05 -3.70
N GLU A 246 -34.14 -15.53 -3.06
CA GLU A 246 -33.04 -14.81 -3.74
C GLU A 246 -31.67 -15.21 -3.20
N GLN A 247 -30.60 -14.78 -3.88
CA GLN A 247 -29.23 -15.04 -3.48
C GLN A 247 -28.79 -14.07 -2.36
N ILE A 248 -29.35 -14.29 -1.16
CA ILE A 248 -29.03 -13.54 0.04
C ILE A 248 -28.37 -14.48 1.06
N GLY A 249 -27.21 -14.11 1.58
CA GLY A 249 -26.45 -14.91 2.55
C GLY A 249 -25.16 -15.50 1.98
N ILE A 250 -24.57 -16.46 2.68
CA ILE A 250 -23.27 -17.02 2.32
C ILE A 250 -23.34 -17.82 1.00
N SER A 251 -22.61 -17.35 0.00
CA SER A 251 -22.38 -18.01 -1.28
C SER A 251 -21.05 -18.77 -1.27
N ASN A 252 -20.99 -19.85 -2.03
CA ASN A 252 -19.74 -20.55 -2.35
C ASN A 252 -19.52 -20.68 -3.87
N ASP A 253 -20.20 -19.85 -4.67
CA ASP A 253 -19.96 -19.70 -6.11
C ASP A 253 -19.00 -18.53 -6.36
N PRO A 254 -17.70 -18.78 -6.62
CA PRO A 254 -16.75 -17.73 -6.93
C PRO A 254 -16.78 -17.33 -8.41
N GLY A 255 -17.56 -18.01 -9.25
CA GLY A 255 -17.65 -17.74 -10.69
C GLY A 255 -17.93 -16.26 -11.00
N PRO A 256 -18.91 -15.64 -10.34
CA PRO A 256 -19.24 -14.23 -10.52
C PRO A 256 -18.13 -13.25 -10.10
N THR A 257 -17.26 -13.60 -9.14
CA THR A 257 -16.14 -12.75 -8.68
C THR A 257 -14.84 -12.96 -9.47
N GLY A 258 -14.90 -13.62 -10.64
CA GLY A 258 -13.73 -13.91 -11.48
C GLY A 258 -13.02 -15.23 -11.14
N GLY A 259 -13.65 -16.09 -10.35
CA GLY A 259 -13.19 -17.44 -10.04
C GLY A 259 -12.50 -17.62 -8.69
N SER A 260 -12.46 -16.58 -7.84
CA SER A 260 -11.99 -16.67 -6.45
C SER A 260 -12.59 -15.59 -5.55
N PHE A 261 -12.74 -15.89 -4.25
CA PHE A 261 -12.97 -14.89 -3.19
C PHE A 261 -11.63 -14.32 -2.69
N LEU A 262 -11.66 -13.32 -1.80
CA LEU A 262 -10.44 -12.68 -1.30
C LEU A 262 -9.75 -13.52 -0.23
N ASP A 263 -10.54 -14.18 0.60
CA ASP A 263 -10.09 -15.22 1.52
C ASP A 263 -10.98 -16.46 1.35
N GLY A 264 -10.38 -17.63 1.55
CA GLY A 264 -11.11 -18.90 1.52
C GLY A 264 -11.94 -19.20 0.27
N ASP A 265 -13.07 -19.87 0.50
CA ASP A 265 -13.93 -20.46 -0.53
C ASP A 265 -15.36 -19.88 -0.52
N GLN A 266 -15.65 -18.86 0.31
CA GLN A 266 -17.00 -18.32 0.50
C GLN A 266 -17.03 -16.79 0.63
N ALA A 267 -18.22 -16.19 0.46
CA ALA A 267 -18.47 -14.76 0.70
C ALA A 267 -19.96 -14.49 0.98
N TYR A 268 -20.31 -13.34 1.53
CA TYR A 268 -21.71 -12.95 1.72
C TYR A 268 -22.27 -12.29 0.45
N GLN A 269 -23.33 -12.84 -0.15
CA GLN A 269 -23.98 -12.29 -1.34
C GLN A 269 -25.31 -11.62 -1.01
N VAL A 270 -25.66 -10.59 -1.79
CA VAL A 270 -26.98 -9.97 -1.84
C VAL A 270 -27.39 -9.72 -3.29
N GLU A 271 -28.63 -10.09 -3.64
CA GLU A 271 -29.26 -9.97 -4.96
C GLU A 271 -30.75 -9.59 -4.79
N ASP A 272 -31.30 -8.77 -5.70
CA ASP A 272 -32.74 -8.58 -5.96
C ASP A 272 -33.62 -8.47 -4.70
N ILE A 273 -33.35 -7.45 -3.87
CA ILE A 273 -33.92 -7.36 -2.52
C ILE A 273 -35.33 -6.76 -2.54
N ASP A 274 -35.61 -5.87 -3.51
CA ASP A 274 -36.79 -5.00 -3.54
C ASP A 274 -37.01 -4.29 -2.17
N GLY A 275 -35.92 -3.80 -1.59
CA GLY A 275 -35.82 -3.21 -0.25
C GLY A 275 -34.37 -3.09 0.20
N THR A 276 -34.12 -3.09 1.50
CA THR A 276 -32.76 -2.98 2.07
C THR A 276 -32.39 -4.23 2.86
N ILE A 277 -31.20 -4.78 2.61
CA ILE A 277 -30.55 -5.71 3.53
C ILE A 277 -29.55 -4.94 4.40
N ARG A 278 -29.67 -5.09 5.71
CA ARG A 278 -28.72 -4.56 6.70
C ARG A 278 -28.00 -5.72 7.37
N ILE A 279 -26.68 -5.74 7.29
CA ILE A 279 -25.80 -6.71 7.95
C ILE A 279 -25.16 -6.01 9.15
N GLU A 280 -25.37 -6.54 10.35
CA GLU A 280 -24.77 -6.05 11.59
C GLU A 280 -23.78 -7.08 12.12
N PHE A 281 -22.52 -6.69 12.25
CA PHE A 281 -21.47 -7.56 12.75
C PHE A 281 -21.32 -7.45 14.27
N ASP A 282 -20.83 -8.52 14.91
CA ASP A 282 -20.56 -8.53 16.34
C ASP A 282 -19.55 -7.45 16.74
N ARG A 283 -19.77 -6.86 17.91
CA ARG A 283 -18.85 -5.89 18.51
C ARG A 283 -17.49 -6.52 18.79
N VAL A 284 -16.43 -5.94 18.23
CA VAL A 284 -15.04 -6.36 18.45
C VAL A 284 -14.39 -5.45 19.49
N THR A 285 -13.91 -6.01 20.59
CA THR A 285 -13.13 -5.29 21.61
C THR A 285 -11.66 -5.13 21.21
N VAL A 286 -11.08 -3.98 21.54
CA VAL A 286 -9.66 -3.65 21.35
C VAL A 286 -9.04 -3.30 22.72
N ASP A 287 -7.86 -3.87 23.01
CA ASP A 287 -7.03 -3.38 24.11
C ASP A 287 -6.19 -2.19 23.61
N ALA A 288 -6.66 -0.96 23.87
CA ALA A 288 -6.00 0.26 23.45
C ALA A 288 -4.58 0.45 24.03
N THR A 289 -4.21 -0.30 25.08
CA THR A 289 -2.85 -0.25 25.64
C THR A 289 -1.89 -1.13 24.84
N GLN A 290 -2.38 -2.29 24.38
CA GLN A 290 -1.59 -3.20 23.53
C GLN A 290 -1.62 -2.78 22.06
N HIS A 291 -2.73 -2.20 21.62
CA HIS A 291 -2.99 -1.79 20.24
C HIS A 291 -3.45 -0.33 20.24
N PRO A 292 -2.52 0.64 20.38
CA PRO A 292 -2.85 2.06 20.44
C PRO A 292 -3.37 2.62 19.11
N THR A 293 -3.24 1.84 18.03
CA THR A 293 -3.66 2.20 16.69
C THR A 293 -4.31 0.99 16.04
N THR A 294 -5.55 1.15 15.58
CA THR A 294 -6.35 0.09 14.96
C THR A 294 -7.22 0.65 13.85
N GLY A 295 -7.73 -0.20 12.97
CA GLY A 295 -8.72 0.18 11.97
C GLY A 295 -9.78 -0.90 11.79
N ILE A 296 -10.81 -0.57 11.01
CA ILE A 296 -11.85 -1.51 10.58
C ILE A 296 -12.05 -1.39 9.08
N GLN A 297 -12.22 -2.52 8.41
CA GLN A 297 -12.49 -2.59 6.98
C GLN A 297 -13.51 -3.66 6.63
N ILE A 298 -14.03 -3.58 5.41
CA ILE A 298 -14.71 -4.66 4.70
C ILE A 298 -14.48 -4.46 3.19
N GLN A 299 -14.47 -5.54 2.42
CA GLN A 299 -14.41 -5.45 0.96
C GLN A 299 -15.76 -5.79 0.34
N TYR A 300 -16.06 -5.16 -0.79
CA TYR A 300 -17.25 -5.48 -1.58
C TYR A 300 -16.93 -5.62 -3.06
N PHE A 301 -17.67 -6.49 -3.74
CA PHE A 301 -17.58 -6.75 -5.17
C PHE A 301 -18.97 -6.60 -5.78
N PRO A 302 -19.28 -5.45 -6.39
CA PRO A 302 -20.52 -5.28 -7.13
C PRO A 302 -20.40 -5.91 -8.51
N ILE A 303 -21.39 -6.72 -8.86
CA ILE A 303 -21.56 -7.35 -10.18
C ILE A 303 -22.72 -6.67 -10.88
N GLY A 304 -22.64 -6.61 -12.20
CA GLY A 304 -23.70 -6.12 -13.07
C GLY A 304 -23.14 -5.38 -14.28
N GLY A 305 -24.03 -4.99 -15.19
CA GLY A 305 -23.73 -3.95 -16.16
C GLY A 305 -23.90 -2.57 -15.53
N ASN A 306 -23.77 -1.50 -16.32
CA ASN A 306 -24.12 -0.14 -15.87
C ASN A 306 -25.65 0.04 -15.77
N ASN A 307 -26.34 -0.86 -15.06
CA ASN A 307 -27.79 -0.89 -14.93
C ASN A 307 -28.30 -0.43 -13.58
N ARG A 308 -27.45 -0.34 -12.55
CA ARG A 308 -27.88 0.13 -11.23
C ARG A 308 -28.49 1.51 -11.27
N GLU A 309 -29.61 1.65 -10.60
CA GLU A 309 -30.42 2.85 -10.51
C GLU A 309 -29.83 3.85 -9.50
N SER A 310 -30.35 5.08 -9.50
CA SER A 310 -29.95 6.09 -8.50
C SER A 310 -30.44 5.76 -7.08
N ASP A 311 -31.41 4.87 -6.99
CA ASP A 311 -32.11 4.54 -5.75
C ASP A 311 -31.45 3.33 -5.05
N ASP A 312 -30.66 2.52 -5.77
CA ASP A 312 -29.73 1.57 -5.17
C ASP A 312 -28.67 2.29 -4.34
N PHE A 313 -28.14 1.60 -3.34
CA PHE A 313 -27.03 2.13 -2.55
C PHE A 313 -26.25 1.05 -1.83
N ILE A 314 -25.02 1.41 -1.45
CA ILE A 314 -24.25 0.71 -0.43
C ILE A 314 -23.84 1.75 0.61
N ARG A 315 -24.15 1.49 1.86
CA ARG A 315 -23.73 2.29 3.00
C ARG A 315 -23.03 1.40 4.03
N ALA A 316 -21.84 1.80 4.44
CA ALA A 316 -21.11 1.15 5.51
C ALA A 316 -20.82 2.17 6.62
N THR A 317 -21.21 1.83 7.84
CA THR A 317 -20.98 2.65 9.03
C THR A 317 -20.35 1.82 10.13
N ALA A 318 -19.46 2.44 10.91
CA ALA A 318 -18.88 1.82 12.09
C ALA A 318 -19.19 2.64 13.33
N ILE A 319 -19.72 2.01 14.37
CA ILE A 319 -19.71 2.59 15.71
C ILE A 319 -18.32 2.38 16.29
N VAL A 320 -17.65 3.48 16.66
CA VAL A 320 -16.33 3.48 17.29
C VAL A 320 -16.50 3.91 18.74
N GLU A 321 -16.10 3.04 19.66
CA GLU A 321 -16.05 3.33 21.09
C GLU A 321 -14.62 3.73 21.47
N ARG A 322 -14.46 4.85 22.18
CA ARG A 322 -13.16 5.42 22.55
C ARG A 322 -12.81 5.13 24.02
N ALA A 323 -11.52 5.17 24.33
CA ALA A 323 -10.99 4.90 25.67
C ALA A 323 -11.49 5.88 26.76
N ASP A 324 -11.92 7.09 26.35
CA ASP A 324 -12.53 8.09 27.24
C ASP A 324 -14.03 7.83 27.52
N GLY A 325 -14.60 6.79 26.90
CA GLY A 325 -16.01 6.42 27.01
C GLY A 325 -16.93 7.12 26.01
N SER A 326 -16.40 7.96 25.12
CA SER A 326 -17.16 8.53 24.01
C SER A 326 -17.44 7.48 22.93
N MET A 327 -18.51 7.72 22.17
CA MET A 327 -18.90 6.90 21.03
C MET A 327 -19.23 7.80 19.85
N GLU A 328 -18.83 7.37 18.67
CA GLU A 328 -19.17 8.06 17.42
C GLU A 328 -19.54 7.06 16.33
N THR A 329 -20.30 7.52 15.34
CA THR A 329 -20.61 6.77 14.14
C THR A 329 -19.77 7.34 13.00
N LEU A 330 -18.85 6.52 12.49
CA LEU A 330 -18.06 6.83 11.31
C LEU A 330 -18.81 6.32 10.07
N VAL A 331 -19.03 7.19 9.09
CA VAL A 331 -19.50 6.79 7.76
C VAL A 331 -18.27 6.43 6.94
N LEU A 332 -18.12 5.14 6.63
CA LEU A 332 -16.98 4.62 5.86
C LEU A 332 -17.26 4.67 4.36
N LEU A 333 -18.50 4.41 3.98
CA LEU A 333 -19.00 4.50 2.61
C LEU A 333 -20.47 4.91 2.63
N ASP A 334 -20.87 5.79 1.72
CA ASP A 334 -22.27 6.14 1.45
C ASP A 334 -22.38 6.53 -0.02
N ILE A 335 -22.68 5.54 -0.87
CA ILE A 335 -22.72 5.69 -2.33
C ILE A 335 -24.04 5.18 -2.89
N ASN A 336 -24.52 5.82 -3.95
CA ASN A 336 -25.69 5.35 -4.69
C ASN A 336 -25.28 4.41 -5.85
N GLY A 337 -26.26 3.74 -6.47
CA GLY A 337 -26.03 2.76 -7.53
C GLY A 337 -25.26 3.30 -8.73
N LEU A 338 -25.45 4.57 -9.08
CA LEU A 338 -24.69 5.21 -10.16
C LEU A 338 -23.18 5.23 -9.89
N VAL A 339 -22.76 5.42 -8.63
CA VAL A 339 -21.35 5.37 -8.23
C VAL A 339 -20.88 3.93 -8.06
N VAL A 340 -21.75 3.01 -7.62
CA VAL A 340 -21.43 1.58 -7.58
C VAL A 340 -21.05 1.06 -8.96
N ASN A 341 -21.67 1.56 -10.03
CA ASN A 341 -21.33 1.22 -11.42
C ASN A 341 -19.86 1.54 -11.80
N ASP A 342 -19.19 2.49 -11.14
CA ASP A 342 -17.78 2.81 -11.39
C ASP A 342 -16.80 1.80 -10.72
N GLY A 343 -17.33 0.93 -9.85
CA GLY A 343 -16.61 -0.07 -9.05
C GLY A 343 -16.83 -1.52 -9.48
N LEU A 344 -17.51 -1.75 -10.61
CA LEU A 344 -17.90 -3.09 -11.07
C LEU A 344 -16.71 -4.03 -11.32
N ASP A 345 -16.98 -5.31 -11.15
CA ASP A 345 -16.10 -6.43 -11.49
C ASP A 345 -14.71 -6.39 -10.84
N ARG A 346 -14.63 -5.77 -9.65
CA ARG A 346 -13.45 -5.79 -8.80
C ARG A 346 -13.83 -5.71 -7.32
N TRP A 347 -12.93 -6.20 -6.48
CA TRP A 347 -12.99 -5.94 -5.06
C TRP A 347 -12.63 -4.49 -4.77
N ASN A 348 -13.49 -3.83 -3.99
CA ASN A 348 -13.30 -2.46 -3.54
C ASN A 348 -13.20 -2.47 -2.02
N LEU A 349 -12.20 -1.77 -1.49
CA LEU A 349 -11.94 -1.69 -0.06
C LEU A 349 -12.72 -0.52 0.56
N ILE A 350 -13.47 -0.82 1.62
CA ILE A 350 -14.04 0.17 2.53
C ILE A 350 -13.18 0.13 3.79
N ASP A 351 -12.54 1.24 4.14
CA ASP A 351 -11.55 1.27 5.22
C ASP A 351 -11.65 2.55 6.05
N SER A 352 -11.46 2.42 7.37
CA SER A 352 -11.42 3.57 8.28
C SER A 352 -10.08 4.29 8.30
N GLY A 353 -9.03 3.68 7.76
CA GLY A 353 -7.66 3.97 8.12
C GLY A 353 -7.38 3.68 9.59
N PHE A 354 -6.21 4.12 10.04
CA PHE A 354 -5.78 3.97 11.41
C PHE A 354 -6.41 5.04 12.33
N LEU A 355 -7.03 4.58 13.41
CA LEU A 355 -7.61 5.38 14.48
C LEU A 355 -6.89 5.08 15.80
N THR A 356 -6.76 6.08 16.67
CA THR A 356 -6.15 5.94 18.00
C THR A 356 -7.19 5.84 19.10
N ASP A 357 -6.80 5.37 20.29
CA ASP A 357 -7.66 5.39 21.48
C ASP A 357 -9.00 4.65 21.32
N VAL A 358 -9.06 3.64 20.45
CA VAL A 358 -10.26 2.84 20.21
C VAL A 358 -10.29 1.63 21.15
N VAL A 359 -11.45 1.37 21.74
CA VAL A 359 -11.70 0.20 22.60
C VAL A 359 -12.71 -0.79 22.03
N ALA A 360 -13.49 -0.39 21.02
CA ALA A 360 -14.30 -1.32 20.25
C ALA A 360 -14.78 -0.74 18.90
N TYR A 361 -15.10 -1.66 18.00
CA TYR A 361 -15.80 -1.39 16.74
C TYR A 361 -17.05 -2.27 16.62
N THR A 362 -18.08 -1.72 15.97
CA THR A 362 -19.24 -2.47 15.46
C THR A 362 -19.54 -1.97 14.06
N LEU A 363 -19.41 -2.82 13.04
CA LEU A 363 -19.71 -2.47 11.65
C LEU A 363 -21.16 -2.80 11.31
N THR A 364 -21.77 -1.93 10.52
CA THR A 364 -23.06 -2.14 9.87
C THR A 364 -22.90 -1.83 8.38
N VAL A 365 -23.39 -2.74 7.53
CA VAL A 365 -23.50 -2.54 6.08
C VAL A 365 -24.97 -2.58 5.70
N GLU A 366 -25.42 -1.59 4.96
CA GLU A 366 -26.75 -1.51 4.38
C GLU A 366 -26.61 -1.50 2.85
N ILE A 367 -27.43 -2.28 2.18
CA ILE A 367 -27.46 -2.38 0.73
C ILE A 367 -28.89 -2.45 0.22
N ALA A 368 -29.18 -1.67 -0.81
CA ALA A 368 -30.37 -1.82 -1.64
C ALA A 368 -29.93 -2.05 -3.08
N VAL A 369 -30.40 -3.15 -3.65
CA VAL A 369 -30.32 -3.51 -5.07
C VAL A 369 -31.66 -4.10 -5.47
N ASP A 370 -32.24 -3.61 -6.56
CA ASP A 370 -33.58 -4.01 -7.01
C ASP A 370 -33.62 -4.61 -8.43
N GLY A 371 -32.46 -4.73 -9.09
CA GLY A 371 -32.31 -5.49 -10.32
C GLY A 371 -31.92 -6.96 -10.10
N GLY A 372 -32.66 -7.90 -10.70
CA GLY A 372 -32.32 -9.34 -10.75
C GLY A 372 -31.05 -9.74 -11.53
N SER A 373 -30.13 -8.79 -11.75
CA SER A 373 -28.78 -9.03 -12.27
C SER A 373 -27.72 -8.22 -11.52
N GLU A 374 -28.09 -7.69 -10.35
CA GLU A 374 -27.28 -6.80 -9.53
C GLU A 374 -26.89 -7.51 -8.26
N ASP A 375 -25.82 -8.29 -8.35
CA ASP A 375 -25.26 -8.96 -7.18
C ASP A 375 -24.23 -8.06 -6.50
N THR A 376 -24.14 -8.17 -5.19
CA THR A 376 -23.01 -7.62 -4.45
C THR A 376 -22.50 -8.65 -3.46
N TYR A 377 -21.20 -8.89 -3.51
CA TYR A 377 -20.52 -9.78 -2.57
C TYR A 377 -19.76 -8.95 -1.54
N PHE A 378 -19.67 -9.46 -0.32
CA PHE A 378 -18.87 -8.90 0.77
C PHE A 378 -17.96 -9.98 1.33
N ASP A 379 -16.73 -9.59 1.64
CA ASP A 379 -15.69 -10.46 2.19
C ASP A 379 -14.70 -9.61 3.02
N GLN A 380 -13.88 -10.26 3.83
CA GLN A 380 -12.79 -9.70 4.63
C GLN A 380 -13.22 -8.50 5.47
N MET A 381 -14.28 -8.69 6.27
CA MET A 381 -14.57 -7.77 7.36
C MET A 381 -13.53 -7.98 8.46
N LEU A 382 -12.66 -7.00 8.69
CA LEU A 382 -11.57 -7.11 9.65
C LEU A 382 -11.51 -5.86 10.54
N VAL A 383 -11.38 -6.07 11.85
CA VAL A 383 -10.66 -5.13 12.72
C VAL A 383 -9.19 -5.51 12.68
N TYR A 384 -8.33 -4.54 12.46
CA TYR A 384 -6.92 -4.76 12.19
C TYR A 384 -6.00 -3.81 12.96
N ILE A 385 -4.73 -4.19 13.03
CA ILE A 385 -3.64 -3.41 13.63
C ILE A 385 -2.54 -3.15 12.59
N PRO A 386 -1.67 -2.15 12.80
CA PRO A 386 -0.42 -2.00 12.06
C PRO A 386 0.35 -3.32 11.92
N GLY A 387 0.87 -3.59 10.72
CA GLY A 387 1.65 -4.80 10.44
C GLY A 387 3.15 -4.66 10.55
#